data_AF-A0A5B7C1A8-F1
#
_entry.id   AF-A0A5B7C1A8-F1
#
_cell.length_a   1.000
_cell.length_b   1.000
_cell.length_c   1.000
_cell.angle_alpha   90.00
_cell.angle_beta   90.00
_cell.angle_gamma   90.00
#
_symmetry.space_group_name_H-M   'P 1'
#
loop_
_entity.id
_entity.type
_entity.pdbx_description
1 polymer ?
#
loop_
_entity_poly.entity_id
_entity_poly.type
_entity_poly.pdbx_seq_one_letter_code
_entity_poly.pdbx_strand_id
1 'polypeptide(L)'
;MELEHRSHCHPLFFQREGNAELCQGCGKGISGCAYSCSQPNCSFYLHKACAELPDEFKHPMHHQHPLYLFIKPPYSNGRFQCNVCRYSRDKFAYHCAYCQFDTCISCVLEERKITHKCHNHPLNLVQRPALFHCDACDAEDKDSSYLCSVCPFWIHRGCVSLPSTFKRIDHDHPLTLLYYLSHEYYKSDINCKICAKKVNPSYWVYHCGKCRYVAHVNCATSKTKPPSRR
;
A
#
# COMPACT_ATOMS: atom_id res chain seq x y z
N MET A 1 26.10 -5.02 -18.78
CA MET A 1 26.47 -5.84 -17.62
C MET A 1 25.70 -7.14 -17.74
N GLU A 2 26.42 -8.25 -17.72
CA GLU A 2 25.90 -9.61 -17.81
C GLU A 2 25.82 -10.22 -16.40
N LEU A 3 24.80 -11.04 -16.15
CA LEU A 3 24.54 -11.65 -14.86
C LEU A 3 24.18 -13.13 -15.05
N GLU A 4 24.97 -14.03 -14.48
CA GLU A 4 24.59 -15.42 -14.28
C GLU A 4 23.69 -15.52 -13.04
N HIS A 5 22.39 -15.75 -13.25
CA HIS A 5 21.42 -15.75 -12.15
C HIS A 5 20.87 -17.17 -11.90
N ARG A 6 20.93 -17.63 -10.65
CA ARG A 6 20.49 -18.98 -10.20
C ARG A 6 19.04 -19.36 -10.55
N SER A 7 18.20 -18.41 -10.97
CA SER A 7 16.81 -18.67 -11.37
C SER A 7 16.64 -19.06 -12.82
N HIS A 8 17.69 -18.94 -13.64
CA HIS A 8 17.60 -19.11 -15.07
C HIS A 8 18.91 -19.69 -15.63
N CYS A 9 18.81 -20.54 -16.66
CA CYS A 9 19.97 -21.26 -17.20
C CYS A 9 20.80 -20.45 -18.20
N HIS A 10 20.28 -19.31 -18.66
CA HIS A 10 20.98 -18.42 -19.58
C HIS A 10 21.44 -17.15 -18.86
N PRO A 11 22.54 -16.54 -19.31
CA PRO A 11 22.94 -15.22 -18.82
C PRO A 11 21.86 -14.18 -19.07
N LEU A 12 21.69 -13.30 -18.09
CA LEU A 12 20.77 -12.18 -18.17
C LEU A 12 21.54 -10.89 -18.45
N PHE A 13 20.96 -10.03 -19.27
CA PHE A 13 21.57 -8.77 -19.68
C PHE A 13 20.80 -7.59 -19.07
N PHE A 14 21.55 -6.66 -18.50
CA PHE A 14 20.99 -5.45 -17.93
C PHE A 14 20.44 -4.49 -18.99
N GLN A 15 19.22 -4.01 -18.78
CA GLN A 15 18.52 -3.02 -19.58
C GLN A 15 18.10 -1.85 -18.69
N ARG A 16 18.36 -0.61 -19.13
CA ARG A 16 17.94 0.61 -18.40
C ARG A 16 16.44 0.87 -18.53
N GLU A 17 15.89 0.56 -19.69
CA GLU A 17 14.48 0.73 -20.05
C GLU A 17 13.89 -0.61 -20.47
N GLY A 18 13.66 -1.48 -19.47
CA GLY A 18 12.91 -2.70 -19.65
C GLY A 18 11.41 -2.42 -19.62
N ASN A 19 10.68 -3.05 -20.54
CA ASN A 19 9.23 -3.14 -20.50
C ASN A 19 8.84 -4.61 -20.73
N ALA A 20 8.26 -5.22 -19.70
CA ALA A 20 7.80 -6.60 -19.76
C ALA A 20 6.57 -6.77 -18.88
N GLU A 21 5.66 -7.65 -19.31
CA GLU A 21 4.39 -7.87 -18.62
C GLU A 21 4.58 -8.34 -17.18
N LEU A 22 5.56 -9.22 -16.93
CA LEU A 22 5.76 -9.86 -15.64
C LEU A 22 7.23 -10.14 -15.32
N CYS A 23 7.67 -9.67 -14.16
CA CYS A 23 8.91 -10.10 -13.51
C CYS A 23 8.72 -11.50 -12.92
N GLN A 24 9.63 -12.42 -13.23
CA GLN A 24 9.59 -13.79 -12.70
C GLN A 24 9.91 -13.88 -11.20
N GLY A 25 10.51 -12.83 -10.63
CA GLY A 25 10.85 -12.77 -9.20
C GLY A 25 9.70 -12.34 -8.32
N CYS A 26 9.01 -11.24 -8.67
CA CYS A 26 7.96 -10.67 -7.83
C CYS A 26 6.55 -10.78 -8.42
N GLY A 27 6.41 -11.15 -9.69
CA GLY A 27 5.13 -11.28 -10.39
C GLY A 27 4.46 -9.95 -10.76
N LYS A 28 5.18 -8.82 -10.70
CA LYS A 28 4.69 -7.50 -11.12
C LYS A 28 5.25 -7.12 -12.48
N GLY A 29 4.54 -6.25 -13.19
CA GLY A 29 5.03 -5.64 -14.43
C GLY A 29 6.34 -4.88 -14.25
N ILE A 30 7.14 -4.86 -15.31
CA ILE A 30 8.43 -4.20 -15.35
C ILE A 30 8.29 -2.89 -16.09
N SER A 31 8.70 -1.81 -15.43
CA SER A 31 8.92 -0.50 -16.02
C SER A 31 10.24 0.04 -15.47
N GLY A 32 11.19 0.35 -16.35
CA GLY A 32 12.53 0.83 -15.97
C GLY A 32 13.58 -0.28 -15.90
N CYS A 33 14.52 -0.20 -14.96
CA CYS A 33 15.71 -1.05 -14.94
C CYS A 33 15.41 -2.54 -14.69
N ALA A 34 15.89 -3.40 -15.60
CA ALA A 34 15.62 -4.82 -15.59
C ALA A 34 16.75 -5.68 -16.16
N TYR A 35 16.68 -6.97 -15.91
CA TYR A 35 17.50 -8.01 -16.53
C TYR A 35 16.62 -8.88 -17.41
N SER A 36 17.07 -9.18 -18.62
CA SER A 36 16.35 -10.06 -19.55
C SER A 36 17.27 -11.11 -20.15
N CYS A 37 16.71 -12.27 -20.48
CA CYS A 37 17.39 -13.26 -21.30
C CYS A 37 17.44 -12.77 -22.77
N SER A 38 18.60 -12.92 -23.43
CA SER A 38 18.77 -12.58 -24.85
C SER A 38 18.53 -13.78 -25.79
N GLN A 39 18.30 -14.98 -25.25
CA GLN A 39 18.11 -16.18 -26.05
C GLN A 39 16.79 -16.12 -26.84
N PRO A 40 16.79 -16.57 -28.11
CA PRO A 40 15.56 -16.67 -28.90
C PRO A 40 14.50 -17.50 -28.17
N ASN A 41 13.24 -17.05 -28.21
CA ASN A 41 12.10 -17.70 -27.57
C ASN A 41 12.18 -17.83 -26.03
N CYS A 42 13.04 -17.04 -25.37
CA CYS A 42 13.16 -17.05 -23.92
C CYS A 42 12.60 -15.79 -23.26
N SER A 43 11.36 -15.85 -22.79
CA SER A 43 10.68 -14.72 -22.14
C SER A 43 10.98 -14.66 -20.63
N PHE A 44 12.26 -14.57 -20.25
CA PHE A 44 12.67 -14.46 -18.85
C PHE A 44 13.11 -13.04 -18.50
N TYR A 45 12.42 -12.42 -17.53
CA TYR A 45 12.66 -11.05 -17.09
C TYR A 45 12.66 -10.93 -15.56
N LEU A 46 13.55 -10.09 -15.03
CA LEU A 46 13.59 -9.70 -13.62
C LEU A 46 13.75 -8.18 -13.51
N HIS A 47 13.07 -7.54 -12.55
CA HIS A 47 13.50 -6.21 -12.12
C HIS A 47 14.95 -6.27 -11.63
N LYS A 48 15.72 -5.19 -11.80
CA LYS A 48 17.07 -5.09 -11.22
C LYS A 48 17.07 -5.45 -9.73
N ALA A 49 16.15 -4.85 -8.96
CA ALA A 49 15.99 -5.13 -7.54
C ALA A 49 15.58 -6.58 -7.20
N CYS A 50 14.96 -7.31 -8.13
CA CYS A 50 14.62 -8.73 -7.93
C CYS A 50 15.79 -9.66 -8.26
N ALA A 51 16.66 -9.28 -9.19
CA ALA A 51 17.86 -10.04 -9.54
C ALA A 51 18.99 -9.86 -8.52
N GLU A 52 19.01 -8.73 -7.82
CA GLU A 52 20.03 -8.35 -6.83
C GLU A 52 19.57 -8.56 -5.38
N LEU A 53 18.54 -9.40 -5.16
CA LEU A 53 18.06 -9.73 -3.82
C LEU A 53 19.14 -10.47 -3.02
N PRO A 54 19.37 -10.12 -1.73
CA PRO A 54 20.31 -10.86 -0.90
C PRO A 54 19.80 -12.27 -0.59
N ASP A 55 20.68 -13.24 -0.43
CA ASP A 55 20.27 -14.61 -0.07
C ASP A 55 19.67 -14.69 1.35
N GLU A 56 20.08 -13.81 2.26
CA GLU A 56 19.58 -13.71 3.64
C GLU A 56 18.84 -12.38 3.86
N PHE A 57 17.69 -12.44 4.53
CA PHE A 57 16.90 -11.26 4.90
C PHE A 57 16.38 -11.35 6.33
N LYS A 58 16.57 -10.28 7.12
CA LYS A 58 16.06 -10.16 8.50
C LYS A 58 14.77 -9.34 8.50
N HIS A 59 13.65 -10.03 8.60
CA HIS A 59 12.34 -9.38 8.54
C HIS A 59 11.94 -8.80 9.91
N PRO A 60 11.49 -7.54 10.02
CA PRO A 60 11.10 -6.92 11.30
C PRO A 60 10.04 -7.69 12.11
N MET A 61 9.07 -8.34 11.44
CA MET A 61 8.08 -9.19 12.12
C MET A 61 8.53 -10.63 12.39
N HIS A 62 9.73 -10.98 11.96
CA HIS A 62 10.33 -12.30 12.18
C HIS A 62 11.81 -12.11 12.51
N HIS A 63 12.05 -11.50 13.68
CA HIS A 63 13.39 -11.11 14.14
C HIS A 63 14.17 -12.27 14.76
N GLN A 64 13.51 -13.38 15.10
CA GLN A 64 14.09 -14.52 15.79
C GLN A 64 15.06 -15.31 14.89
N HIS A 65 14.73 -15.41 13.61
CA HIS A 65 15.54 -16.13 12.62
C HIS A 65 15.64 -15.33 11.32
N PRO A 66 16.77 -15.40 10.61
CA PRO A 66 16.82 -14.91 9.24
C PRO A 66 15.91 -15.75 8.34
N LEU A 67 15.49 -15.14 7.24
CA LEU A 67 14.79 -15.80 6.15
C LEU A 67 15.75 -15.94 4.98
N TYR A 68 15.63 -17.03 4.23
CA TYR A 68 16.48 -17.30 3.07
C TYR A 68 15.70 -17.20 1.77
N LEU A 69 16.36 -16.73 0.70
CA LEU A 69 15.76 -16.56 -0.62
C LEU A 69 15.55 -17.91 -1.32
N PHE A 70 14.31 -18.17 -1.70
CA PHE A 70 13.87 -19.33 -2.48
C PHE A 70 13.29 -18.83 -3.80
N ILE A 71 13.93 -19.20 -4.91
CA ILE A 71 13.49 -18.88 -6.28
C ILE A 71 12.19 -19.60 -6.61
N LYS A 72 12.02 -20.81 -6.08
CA LYS A 72 10.80 -21.59 -6.18
C LYS A 72 10.35 -21.90 -4.76
N PRO A 73 9.06 -21.67 -4.42
CA PRO A 73 8.54 -22.02 -3.12
C PRO A 73 8.82 -23.50 -2.81
N PRO A 74 9.20 -23.87 -1.57
CA PRO A 74 9.58 -25.24 -1.20
C PRO A 74 8.39 -26.23 -1.13
N TYR A 75 7.20 -25.80 -1.54
CA TYR A 75 5.95 -26.55 -1.40
C TYR A 75 5.62 -27.32 -2.67
N SER A 76 4.99 -28.49 -2.52
CA SER A 76 4.67 -29.40 -3.63
C SER A 76 3.77 -28.81 -4.71
N ASN A 77 2.89 -27.87 -4.35
CA ASN A 77 2.03 -27.16 -5.29
C ASN A 77 2.71 -25.93 -5.93
N GLY A 78 3.98 -25.65 -5.61
CA GLY A 78 4.74 -24.50 -6.10
C GLY A 78 4.22 -23.14 -5.61
N ARG A 79 3.39 -23.12 -4.55
CA ARG A 79 2.74 -21.91 -4.04
C ARG A 79 2.91 -21.78 -2.54
N PHE A 80 2.86 -20.55 -2.04
CA PHE A 80 2.86 -20.24 -0.61
C PHE A 80 1.85 -19.14 -0.29
N GLN A 81 1.46 -19.04 0.97
CA GLN A 81 0.72 -17.90 1.47
C GLN A 81 1.68 -16.95 2.17
N CYS A 82 1.76 -15.69 1.73
CA CYS A 82 2.62 -14.71 2.38
C CYS A 82 2.10 -14.41 3.80
N ASN A 83 2.92 -14.61 4.83
CA ASN A 83 2.57 -14.32 6.23
C ASN A 83 2.35 -12.82 6.49
N VAL A 84 2.84 -11.95 5.60
CA VAL A 84 2.66 -10.50 5.66
C VAL A 84 1.33 -10.08 5.02
N CYS A 85 1.18 -10.26 3.70
CA CYS A 85 0.02 -9.76 2.97
C CYS A 85 -1.12 -10.77 2.79
N ARG A 86 -0.97 -12.00 3.28
CA ARG A 86 -1.97 -13.10 3.24
C ARG A 86 -2.41 -13.58 1.87
N TYR A 87 -1.88 -13.00 0.80
CA TYR A 87 -2.12 -13.48 -0.56
C TYR A 87 -1.31 -14.73 -0.89
N SER A 88 -1.91 -15.60 -1.70
CA SER A 88 -1.21 -16.71 -2.35
C SER A 88 -0.25 -16.19 -3.43
N ARG A 89 0.94 -16.78 -3.49
CA ARG A 89 2.04 -16.42 -4.39
C ARG A 89 2.72 -17.68 -4.91
N ASP A 90 3.31 -17.57 -6.09
CA ASP A 90 3.97 -18.65 -6.85
C ASP A 90 5.34 -18.21 -7.40
N LYS A 91 5.84 -17.06 -6.94
CA LYS A 91 7.12 -16.46 -7.34
C LYS A 91 8.16 -16.61 -6.21
N PHE A 92 9.25 -15.84 -6.27
CA PHE A 92 10.31 -15.93 -5.28
C PHE A 92 9.75 -15.61 -3.89
N ALA A 93 10.32 -16.26 -2.88
CA ALA A 93 9.93 -16.13 -1.49
C ALA A 93 11.17 -16.00 -0.61
N TYR A 94 11.03 -15.31 0.51
CA TYR A 94 11.92 -15.52 1.63
C TYR A 94 11.24 -16.45 2.64
N HIS A 95 11.94 -17.51 3.01
CA HIS A 95 11.43 -18.60 3.82
C HIS A 95 12.30 -18.82 5.06
N CYS A 96 11.66 -18.99 6.21
CA CYS A 96 12.29 -19.52 7.41
C CYS A 96 11.88 -20.98 7.60
N ALA A 97 12.83 -21.91 7.46
CA ALA A 97 12.58 -23.35 7.61
C ALA A 97 12.13 -23.73 9.04
N TYR A 98 12.63 -23.05 10.06
CA TYR A 98 12.31 -23.34 11.46
C TYR A 98 10.89 -22.95 11.84
N CYS A 99 10.43 -21.80 11.35
CA CYS A 99 9.14 -21.23 11.76
C CYS A 99 8.06 -21.34 10.69
N GLN A 100 8.39 -21.87 9.50
CA GLN A 100 7.52 -21.89 8.33
C GLN A 100 6.93 -20.50 8.03
N PHE A 101 7.78 -19.48 8.15
CA PHE A 101 7.42 -18.10 7.86
C PHE A 101 7.85 -17.76 6.43
N ASP A 102 6.88 -17.43 5.58
CA ASP A 102 7.10 -17.02 4.20
C ASP A 102 6.73 -15.56 3.97
N THR A 103 7.58 -14.83 3.25
CA THR A 103 7.25 -13.50 2.76
C THR A 103 7.55 -13.37 1.27
N CYS A 104 6.65 -12.74 0.53
CA CYS A 104 6.84 -12.50 -0.90
C CYS A 104 7.74 -11.29 -1.14
N ILE A 105 8.41 -11.26 -2.31
CA ILE A 105 9.35 -10.18 -2.65
C ILE A 105 8.71 -8.80 -2.60
N SER A 106 7.44 -8.68 -2.98
CA SER A 106 6.72 -7.42 -2.89
C SER A 106 6.66 -6.87 -1.47
N CYS A 107 6.52 -7.72 -0.44
CA CYS A 107 6.48 -7.30 0.97
C CYS A 107 7.88 -7.07 1.56
N VAL A 108 8.92 -7.61 0.93
CA VAL A 108 10.32 -7.36 1.29
C VAL A 108 10.76 -6.00 0.76
N LEU A 109 10.42 -5.69 -0.49
CA LEU A 109 10.78 -4.44 -1.16
C LEU A 109 9.86 -3.26 -0.81
N GLU A 110 8.70 -3.50 -0.20
CA GLU A 110 7.76 -2.44 0.16
C GLU A 110 8.39 -1.51 1.21
N GLU A 111 8.52 -0.23 0.87
CA GLU A 111 8.91 0.81 1.81
C GLU A 111 7.89 0.88 2.94
N ARG A 112 8.31 0.46 4.13
CA ARG A 112 7.43 0.36 5.30
C ARG A 112 7.25 1.68 6.01
N LYS A 113 7.98 2.71 5.61
CA LYS A 113 7.97 4.04 6.20
C LYS A 113 7.57 5.04 5.14
N ILE A 114 6.52 5.79 5.42
CA ILE A 114 6.07 6.88 4.56
C ILE A 114 6.12 8.20 5.32
N THR A 115 6.36 9.28 4.61
CA THR A 115 6.08 10.64 5.10
C THR A 115 4.77 11.10 4.49
N HIS A 116 3.86 11.65 5.30
CA HIS A 116 2.56 12.10 4.81
C HIS A 116 2.33 13.58 5.18
N LYS A 117 1.73 14.36 4.28
CA LYS A 117 1.58 15.83 4.47
C LYS A 117 0.77 16.23 5.70
N CYS A 118 -0.09 15.36 6.21
CA CYS A 118 -0.88 15.63 7.42
C CYS A 118 -0.09 15.45 8.73
N HIS A 119 1.08 14.80 8.68
CA HIS A 119 1.77 14.35 9.88
C HIS A 119 3.29 14.44 9.73
N ASN A 120 3.94 15.07 10.71
CA ASN A 120 5.35 15.43 10.60
C ASN A 120 6.32 14.28 10.90
N HIS A 121 5.84 13.16 11.44
CA HIS A 121 6.67 11.98 11.71
C HIS A 121 6.48 10.91 10.62
N PRO A 122 7.52 10.08 10.36
CA PRO A 122 7.37 8.91 9.52
C PRO A 122 6.33 7.94 10.08
N LEU A 123 5.44 7.45 9.20
CA LEU A 123 4.43 6.47 9.54
C LEU A 123 4.89 5.07 9.08
N ASN A 124 4.74 4.08 9.95
CA ASN A 124 5.17 2.71 9.76
C ASN A 124 3.98 1.84 9.37
N LEU A 125 4.10 1.06 8.30
CA LEU A 125 3.09 0.09 7.89
C LEU A 125 2.95 -1.01 8.94
N VAL A 126 1.77 -1.14 9.51
CA VAL A 126 1.36 -2.21 10.42
C VAL A 126 0.84 -3.38 9.59
N GLN A 127 1.50 -4.53 9.71
CA GLN A 127 1.20 -5.69 8.88
C GLN A 127 0.21 -6.67 9.54
N ARG A 128 -0.09 -6.51 10.84
CA ARG A 128 -1.18 -7.24 11.51
C ARG A 128 -2.37 -6.29 11.65
N PRO A 129 -3.53 -6.60 11.07
CA PRO A 129 -4.73 -5.79 11.25
C PRO A 129 -5.04 -5.65 12.73
N ALA A 130 -5.14 -4.41 13.19
CA ALA A 130 -5.58 -4.05 14.53
C ALA A 130 -6.98 -3.42 14.42
N LEU A 131 -7.77 -3.53 15.47
CA LEU A 131 -8.99 -2.73 15.60
C LEU A 131 -8.59 -1.40 16.26
N PHE A 132 -8.88 -0.28 15.60
CA PHE A 132 -8.52 1.05 16.06
C PHE A 132 -9.39 2.11 15.37
N HIS A 133 -9.53 3.28 15.99
CA HIS A 133 -10.12 4.45 15.34
C HIS A 133 -9.09 5.16 14.47
N CYS A 134 -9.42 5.40 13.21
CA CYS A 134 -8.56 6.09 12.27
C CYS A 134 -8.61 7.62 12.43
N ASP A 135 -7.45 8.25 12.62
CA ASP A 135 -7.30 9.72 12.76
C ASP A 135 -7.69 10.51 11.49
N ALA A 136 -7.93 9.82 10.37
CA ALA A 136 -8.43 10.45 9.16
C ALA A 136 -9.96 10.40 9.05
N CYS A 137 -10.56 9.22 9.12
CA CYS A 137 -11.98 9.04 8.78
C CYS A 137 -12.90 8.78 9.98
N ASP A 138 -12.36 8.71 11.20
CA ASP A 138 -13.08 8.41 12.45
C ASP A 138 -13.78 7.04 12.48
N ALA A 139 -13.54 6.20 11.47
CA ALA A 139 -14.07 4.84 11.44
C ALA A 139 -13.17 3.91 12.25
N GLU A 140 -13.81 3.02 13.00
CA GLU A 140 -13.16 1.87 13.63
C GLU A 140 -13.29 0.67 12.71
N ASP A 141 -12.18 0.21 12.14
CA ASP A 141 -12.15 -0.95 11.25
C ASP A 141 -10.92 -1.81 11.51
N LYS A 142 -11.03 -3.10 11.18
CA LYS A 142 -9.89 -4.03 11.19
C LYS A 142 -9.21 -4.01 9.83
N ASP A 143 -8.40 -3.00 9.58
CA ASP A 143 -7.67 -2.82 8.31
C ASP A 143 -6.14 -2.91 8.49
N SER A 144 -5.42 -2.98 7.37
CA SER A 144 -3.98 -2.65 7.32
C SER A 144 -3.81 -1.16 7.55
N SER A 145 -2.84 -0.77 8.35
CA SER A 145 -2.74 0.61 8.87
C SER A 145 -1.33 1.14 8.80
N TYR A 146 -1.18 2.45 8.92
CA TYR A 146 0.09 3.07 9.25
C TYR A 146 0.01 3.68 10.64
N LEU A 147 1.05 3.48 11.45
CA LEU A 147 1.17 4.08 12.78
C LEU A 147 2.39 5.00 12.89
N CYS A 148 2.28 6.05 13.67
CA CYS A 148 3.42 6.84 14.11
C CYS A 148 4.05 6.17 15.33
N SER A 149 5.37 6.03 15.34
CA SER A 149 6.11 5.50 16.50
C SER A 149 6.44 6.59 17.55
N VAL A 150 6.14 7.86 17.27
CA VAL A 150 6.48 9.01 18.12
C VAL A 150 5.26 9.52 18.90
N CYS A 151 4.06 9.40 18.34
CA CYS A 151 2.82 9.88 18.93
C CYS A 151 1.67 8.91 18.62
N PRO A 152 0.52 9.00 19.30
CA PRO A 152 -0.61 8.09 19.10
C PRO A 152 -1.40 8.41 17.82
N PHE A 153 -0.73 8.41 16.66
CA PHE A 153 -1.34 8.68 15.36
C PHE A 153 -1.42 7.39 14.53
N TRP A 154 -2.63 7.04 14.10
CA TRP A 154 -2.97 5.82 13.39
C TRP A 154 -3.94 6.11 12.24
N ILE A 155 -3.62 5.60 11.06
CA ILE A 155 -4.41 5.85 9.85
C ILE A 155 -4.59 4.57 9.03
N HIS A 156 -5.77 4.36 8.46
CA HIS A 156 -6.00 3.27 7.51
C HIS A 156 -5.10 3.41 6.29
N ARG A 157 -4.65 2.28 5.73
CA ARG A 157 -3.87 2.25 4.48
C ARG A 157 -4.60 2.93 3.33
N GLY A 158 -5.93 2.76 3.25
CA GLY A 158 -6.76 3.43 2.26
C GLY A 158 -6.83 4.95 2.45
N CYS A 159 -6.87 5.43 3.70
CA CYS A 159 -6.96 6.85 4.01
C CYS A 159 -5.69 7.62 3.64
N VAL A 160 -4.50 6.99 3.76
CA VAL A 160 -3.23 7.59 3.30
C VAL A 160 -3.23 7.90 1.81
N SER A 161 -3.87 7.05 1.01
CA SER A 161 -3.87 7.16 -0.46
C SER A 161 -5.02 8.01 -1.00
N LEU A 162 -5.72 8.74 -0.14
CA LEU A 162 -6.85 9.58 -0.56
C LEU A 162 -6.38 10.74 -1.44
N PRO A 163 -7.10 11.03 -2.54
CA PRO A 163 -6.76 12.15 -3.40
C PRO A 163 -6.95 13.47 -2.65
N SER A 164 -5.97 14.38 -2.77
CA SER A 164 -6.08 15.72 -2.18
C SER A 164 -7.26 16.51 -2.75
N THR A 165 -7.62 16.28 -4.01
CA THR A 165 -8.75 16.94 -4.67
C THR A 165 -9.39 16.00 -5.69
N PHE A 166 -10.71 15.96 -5.77
CA PHE A 166 -11.42 15.22 -6.82
C PHE A 166 -12.80 15.83 -7.12
N LYS A 167 -13.37 15.53 -8.30
CA LYS A 167 -14.76 15.91 -8.65
C LYS A 167 -15.71 14.76 -8.33
N ARG A 168 -16.71 15.01 -7.49
CA ARG A 168 -17.75 14.03 -7.14
C ARG A 168 -18.88 14.08 -8.18
N ILE A 169 -19.54 12.95 -8.44
CA ILE A 169 -20.50 12.83 -9.55
C ILE A 169 -21.76 13.71 -9.40
N ASP A 170 -22.13 14.01 -8.16
CA ASP A 170 -23.31 14.75 -7.74
C ASP A 170 -22.93 16.10 -7.10
N HIS A 171 -21.73 16.60 -7.41
CA HIS A 171 -21.32 17.95 -7.05
C HIS A 171 -20.50 18.60 -8.16
N ASP A 172 -20.92 19.79 -8.58
CA ASP A 172 -20.32 20.45 -9.74
C ASP A 172 -18.89 20.93 -9.53
N HIS A 173 -18.53 21.19 -8.27
CA HIS A 173 -17.20 21.68 -7.90
C HIS A 173 -16.30 20.56 -7.37
N PRO A 174 -14.97 20.69 -7.54
CA PRO A 174 -14.02 19.78 -6.93
C PRO A 174 -14.06 19.92 -5.40
N LEU A 175 -14.00 18.77 -4.73
CA LEU A 175 -13.84 18.66 -3.29
C LEU A 175 -12.35 18.54 -2.98
N THR A 176 -11.89 19.31 -1.99
CA THR A 176 -10.53 19.30 -1.47
C THR A 176 -10.52 18.64 -0.09
N LEU A 177 -9.50 17.86 0.18
CA LEU A 177 -9.28 17.21 1.47
C LEU A 177 -8.67 18.20 2.46
N LEU A 178 -9.28 18.33 3.63
CA LEU A 178 -8.69 19.01 4.78
C LEU A 178 -8.45 18.00 5.89
N TYR A 179 -7.32 18.16 6.57
CA TYR A 179 -6.93 17.29 7.69
C TYR A 179 -7.57 17.71 9.02
N TYR A 180 -8.03 18.95 9.12
CA TYR A 180 -8.77 19.49 10.25
C TYR A 180 -9.59 20.71 9.78
N LEU A 181 -10.72 20.98 10.43
CA LEU A 181 -11.49 22.21 10.21
C LEU A 181 -11.01 23.30 11.19
N SER A 182 -10.85 24.53 10.70
CA SER A 182 -10.37 25.66 11.51
C SER A 182 -11.34 26.03 12.64
N HIS A 183 -10.82 26.72 13.69
CA HIS A 183 -11.57 27.15 14.88
C HIS A 183 -12.83 27.97 14.58
N GLU A 184 -12.90 28.66 13.45
CA GLU A 184 -14.09 29.42 13.03
C GLU A 184 -15.30 28.53 12.77
N TYR A 185 -15.06 27.27 12.40
CA TYR A 185 -16.11 26.27 12.15
C TYR A 185 -16.55 25.52 13.42
N TYR A 186 -15.76 25.54 14.50
CA TYR A 186 -16.13 24.89 15.77
C TYR A 186 -17.37 25.50 16.43
N LYS A 187 -17.67 26.76 16.11
CA LYS A 187 -18.84 27.47 16.64
C LYS A 187 -20.14 27.13 15.91
N SER A 188 -20.09 26.38 14.81
CA SER A 188 -21.25 26.02 13.99
C SER A 188 -21.42 24.51 13.92
N ASP A 189 -22.64 24.01 14.10
CA ASP A 189 -22.96 22.60 13.83
C ASP A 189 -22.92 22.32 12.32
N ILE A 190 -21.75 21.87 11.84
CA ILE A 190 -21.58 21.47 10.45
C ILE A 190 -22.00 20.02 10.30
N ASN A 191 -23.04 19.83 9.49
CA ASN A 191 -23.50 18.50 9.12
C ASN A 191 -22.97 18.13 7.73
N CYS A 192 -22.57 16.86 7.59
CA CYS A 192 -22.18 16.27 6.33
C CYS A 192 -23.34 16.36 5.34
N LYS A 193 -23.09 16.87 4.12
CA LYS A 193 -24.13 17.05 3.11
C LYS A 193 -24.73 15.75 2.58
N ILE A 194 -24.07 14.62 2.83
CA ILE A 194 -24.49 13.31 2.34
C ILE A 194 -25.31 12.57 3.40
N CYS A 195 -24.77 12.38 4.60
CA CYS A 195 -25.44 11.60 5.65
C CYS A 195 -26.24 12.46 6.65
N ALA A 196 -26.16 13.80 6.54
CA ALA A 196 -26.77 14.76 7.46
C ALA A 196 -26.31 14.67 8.93
N LYS A 197 -25.32 13.83 9.25
CA LYS A 197 -24.73 13.72 10.59
C LYS A 197 -23.69 14.80 10.83
N LYS A 198 -23.48 15.16 12.10
CA LYS A 198 -22.47 16.11 12.54
C LYS A 198 -21.07 15.67 12.10
N VAL A 199 -20.28 16.64 11.65
CA VAL A 199 -18.88 16.48 11.30
C VAL A 199 -18.05 16.85 12.51
N ASN A 200 -17.13 15.98 12.90
CA ASN A 200 -16.17 16.28 13.95
C ASN A 200 -15.00 17.07 13.33
N PRO A 201 -14.71 18.29 13.80
CA PRO A 201 -13.64 19.13 13.26
C PRO A 201 -12.22 18.58 13.39
N SER A 202 -12.00 17.61 14.28
CA SER A 202 -10.69 17.01 14.56
C SER A 202 -10.26 15.96 13.52
N TYR A 203 -11.19 15.49 12.68
CA TYR A 203 -10.91 14.49 11.65
C TYR A 203 -10.97 15.08 10.24
N TRP A 204 -10.55 14.28 9.26
CA TRP A 204 -10.45 14.74 7.89
C TRP A 204 -11.83 14.86 7.26
N VAL A 205 -11.95 15.83 6.36
CA VAL A 205 -13.18 16.13 5.64
C VAL A 205 -12.87 16.50 4.21
N TYR A 206 -13.83 16.24 3.34
CA TYR A 206 -13.84 16.84 2.02
C TYR A 206 -14.72 18.09 2.03
N HIS A 207 -14.17 19.21 1.60
CA HIS A 207 -14.90 20.47 1.47
C HIS A 207 -14.82 21.02 0.05
N CYS A 208 -15.82 21.80 -0.32
CA CYS A 208 -15.77 22.61 -1.53
C CYS A 208 -15.26 24.02 -1.16
N GLY A 209 -14.28 24.55 -1.89
CA GLY A 209 -13.83 25.93 -1.71
C GLY A 209 -14.81 26.98 -2.25
N LYS A 210 -15.73 26.59 -3.14
CA LYS A 210 -16.67 27.50 -3.81
C LYS A 210 -18.05 27.58 -3.16
N CYS A 211 -18.42 26.58 -2.35
CA CYS A 211 -19.71 26.57 -1.67
C CYS A 211 -19.61 25.88 -0.30
N ARG A 212 -20.67 25.99 0.51
CA ARG A 212 -20.73 25.39 1.85
C ARG A 212 -20.99 23.87 1.81
N TYR A 213 -20.26 23.16 0.96
CA TYR A 213 -20.31 21.70 0.88
C TYR A 213 -19.20 21.11 1.74
N VAL A 214 -19.57 20.29 2.72
CA VAL A 214 -18.66 19.53 3.59
C VAL A 214 -19.20 18.12 3.71
N ALA A 215 -18.32 17.12 3.62
CA ALA A 215 -18.67 15.72 3.79
C ALA A 215 -17.56 14.97 4.54
N HIS A 216 -17.95 13.96 5.33
CA HIS A 216 -17.00 12.99 5.89
C HIS A 216 -16.23 12.32 4.75
N VAL A 217 -14.98 11.92 5.01
CA VAL A 217 -14.14 11.18 4.05
C VAL A 217 -14.88 10.00 3.44
N ASN A 218 -15.42 9.10 4.27
CA ASN A 218 -16.10 7.90 3.81
C ASN A 218 -17.39 8.20 3.02
N CYS A 219 -18.07 9.30 3.35
CA CYS A 219 -19.26 9.70 2.60
C CYS A 219 -18.88 10.24 1.22
N ALA A 220 -17.83 11.05 1.13
CA ALA A 220 -17.40 11.67 -0.12
C ALA A 220 -16.84 10.64 -1.12
N THR A 221 -16.17 9.60 -0.62
CA THR A 221 -15.55 8.54 -1.44
C THR A 221 -16.47 7.37 -1.73
N SER A 222 -17.62 7.26 -1.03
CA SER A 222 -18.64 6.26 -1.33
C SER A 222 -19.31 6.51 -2.68
N LYS A 223 -19.65 5.43 -3.39
CA LYS A 223 -20.42 5.46 -4.64
C LYS A 223 -21.93 5.67 -4.41
N THR A 224 -22.40 5.73 -3.17
CA THR A 224 -23.83 5.87 -2.86
C THR A 224 -24.30 7.31 -3.02
N LYS A 225 -25.35 7.52 -3.83
CA LYS A 225 -26.00 8.83 -3.96
C LYS A 225 -26.52 9.31 -2.59
N PRO A 226 -26.47 10.61 -2.29
CA PRO A 226 -27.11 11.15 -1.10
C PRO A 226 -28.62 10.83 -1.14
N PRO A 227 -29.26 10.57 0.01
CA PRO A 227 -30.70 10.41 0.07
C PRO A 227 -31.36 11.66 -0.49
N SER A 228 -32.27 11.48 -1.46
CA SER A 228 -33.10 12.55 -2.00
C SER A 228 -33.85 13.21 -0.85
N ARG A 229 -33.66 14.52 -0.66
CA ARG A 229 -34.48 15.29 0.28
C ARG A 229 -35.94 15.21 -0.19
N ARG A 230 -36.83 14.69 0.66
CA ARG A 230 -38.28 14.95 0.58
C ARG A 230 -38.56 16.33 1.16
#